data_AF-A0A016SLL3-F1
#
_entry.id   AF-A0A016SLL3-F1
#
_cell.length_a   1.000
_cell.length_b   1.000
_cell.length_c   1.000
_cell.angle_alpha   90.00
_cell.angle_beta   90.00
_cell.angle_gamma   90.00
#
_symmetry.space_group_name_H-M   'P 1'
#
loop_
_entity.id
_entity.type
_entity.pdbx_description
1 polymer ?
#
loop_
_entity_poly.entity_id
_entity_poly.type
_entity_poly.pdbx_seq_one_letter_code
_entity_poly.pdbx_strand_id
1 'polypeptide(L)'
;MLWRTLCEDTATYEFPVVASDYFDKLMLIWRTQSQSVNRRLFGSVLVEADCEEHHAVLQNFLQLVDAASPEREYEVRKLVPKDKLFSQKCYEVSYYDGSHDVVFVPVQLDLSDTKKAVHIPYPYRISCQQSSDSSLRLILSVPTNIADTESHWLLNTVFPALFKWMRFIDPQKEVRKTNNLLDIEEYSHRYKRIKEEYGRTLVENWTENTDPKKFVYEDCGIATYLLEFWRKRGRFPKKFADLGCGNGLLVHLLNKEGVNGIGIDVRKRKIWSEQLSGTPLIEAVVDPSQKENSIPNDVDYLIGNHTDELTPWLPVMAARRNCEFFVLPCCPFNFFGKYIARPGDVGSQYDSFLRFTREICTRLGFIVEEDRLSIPSTKRLCFVCGIPPDGLVPNVEEVIEELTGSATKAFLPRPKVEQKRAEKKFTYLMEEILLDVSIGCMPGRTIAADSWTAVNPCANIPCNCSPAPS
;
A
#
# COMPACT_ATOMS: atom_id res chain seq x y z
N MET A 1 -10.31 -13.87 -34.24
CA MET A 1 -8.84 -13.76 -34.12
C MET A 1 -8.22 -15.16 -34.06
N LEU A 2 -7.11 -15.39 -34.75
CA LEU A 2 -6.32 -16.63 -34.62
C LEU A 2 -5.28 -16.45 -33.50
N TRP A 3 -5.21 -17.41 -32.59
CA TRP A 3 -4.33 -17.36 -31.42
C TRP A 3 -3.13 -18.29 -31.59
N ARG A 4 -1.98 -17.89 -31.05
CA ARG A 4 -0.83 -18.76 -30.81
C ARG A 4 -0.46 -18.73 -29.33
N THR A 5 -0.03 -19.87 -28.80
CA THR A 5 0.57 -19.93 -27.46
C THR A 5 1.88 -19.16 -27.47
N LEU A 6 1.99 -18.15 -26.61
CA LEU A 6 3.23 -17.41 -26.38
C LEU A 6 4.12 -18.16 -25.37
N CYS A 7 3.52 -18.61 -24.26
CA CYS A 7 4.17 -19.43 -23.25
C CYS A 7 3.14 -20.19 -22.40
N GLU A 8 3.60 -21.28 -21.79
CA GLU A 8 2.81 -22.08 -20.85
C GLU A 8 3.71 -22.73 -19.80
N ASP A 9 3.15 -23.03 -18.64
CA ASP A 9 3.82 -23.73 -17.54
C ASP A 9 2.78 -24.38 -16.62
N THR A 10 3.18 -25.41 -15.87
CA THR A 10 2.27 -26.21 -15.04
C THR A 10 2.63 -26.08 -13.56
N ALA A 11 1.68 -25.60 -12.75
CA ALA A 11 1.77 -25.60 -11.30
C ALA A 11 1.29 -26.94 -10.75
N THR A 12 2.02 -27.49 -9.79
CA THR A 12 1.67 -28.71 -9.06
C THR A 12 1.44 -28.39 -7.60
N TYR A 13 0.44 -29.02 -7.00
CA TYR A 13 -0.03 -28.80 -5.65
C TYR A 13 0.06 -30.11 -4.84
N GLU A 14 0.27 -29.99 -3.53
CA GLU A 14 0.33 -31.15 -2.62
C GLU A 14 -1.05 -31.73 -2.30
N PHE A 15 -2.12 -31.07 -2.76
CA PHE A 15 -3.51 -31.42 -2.52
C PHE A 15 -4.33 -31.24 -3.81
N PRO A 16 -5.50 -31.90 -3.92
CA PRO A 16 -6.39 -31.70 -5.05
C PRO A 16 -6.85 -30.25 -5.19
N VAL A 17 -6.91 -29.74 -6.41
CA VAL A 17 -7.32 -28.37 -6.75
C VAL A 17 -8.39 -28.36 -7.83
N VAL A 18 -9.19 -27.29 -7.84
CA VAL A 18 -10.23 -27.05 -8.86
C VAL A 18 -9.79 -25.87 -9.72
N ALA A 19 -9.74 -26.05 -11.04
CA ALA A 19 -9.25 -25.02 -11.94
C ALA A 19 -10.03 -23.70 -11.87
N SER A 20 -11.36 -23.74 -11.71
CA SER A 20 -12.20 -22.53 -11.60
C SER A 20 -11.78 -21.66 -10.42
N ASP A 21 -11.61 -22.26 -9.25
CA ASP A 21 -11.35 -21.51 -8.00
C ASP A 21 -10.04 -20.72 -8.09
N TYR A 22 -8.99 -21.35 -8.65
CA TYR A 22 -7.69 -20.73 -8.83
C TYR A 22 -7.68 -19.73 -9.99
N PHE A 23 -8.32 -20.09 -11.11
CA PHE A 23 -8.30 -19.28 -12.32
C PHE A 23 -9.14 -18.01 -12.17
N ASP A 24 -10.35 -18.10 -11.64
CA ASP A 24 -11.21 -16.94 -11.42
C ASP A 24 -10.56 -15.97 -10.43
N LYS A 25 -9.91 -16.52 -9.40
CA LYS A 25 -9.12 -15.70 -8.46
C LYS A 25 -7.94 -15.01 -9.13
N LEU A 26 -7.20 -15.74 -9.98
CA LEU A 26 -6.08 -15.18 -10.73
C LEU A 26 -6.54 -14.05 -11.65
N MET A 27 -7.66 -14.24 -12.34
CA MET A 27 -8.25 -13.23 -13.23
C MET A 27 -8.73 -12.00 -12.45
N LEU A 28 -9.37 -12.20 -11.30
CA LEU A 28 -9.73 -11.10 -10.41
C LEU A 28 -8.50 -10.29 -9.95
N ILE A 29 -7.42 -10.96 -9.53
CA ILE A 29 -6.18 -10.27 -9.14
C ILE A 29 -5.57 -9.54 -10.33
N TRP A 30 -5.49 -10.16 -11.50
CA TRP A 30 -4.92 -9.52 -12.69
C TRP A 30 -5.71 -8.27 -13.08
N ARG A 31 -7.04 -8.38 -13.17
CA ARG A 31 -7.95 -7.27 -13.48
C ARG A 31 -7.82 -6.12 -12.49
N THR A 32 -7.72 -6.39 -11.20
CA THR A 32 -7.78 -5.37 -10.13
C THR A 32 -6.40 -4.91 -9.62
N GLN A 33 -5.34 -5.66 -9.89
CA GLN A 33 -4.01 -5.45 -9.32
C GLN A 33 -2.87 -5.49 -10.34
N SER A 34 -3.14 -5.28 -11.63
CA SER A 34 -2.11 -5.24 -12.67
C SER A 34 -0.99 -4.22 -12.40
N GLN A 35 -1.23 -3.17 -11.60
CA GLN A 35 -0.21 -2.21 -11.12
C GLN A 35 0.89 -2.83 -10.25
N SER A 36 0.66 -4.03 -9.70
CA SER A 36 1.68 -4.79 -8.98
C SER A 36 2.77 -5.32 -9.92
N VAL A 37 2.44 -5.52 -11.20
CA VAL A 37 3.33 -5.96 -12.28
C VAL A 37 3.73 -4.78 -13.17
N ASN A 38 2.76 -3.99 -13.61
CA ASN A 38 2.97 -2.77 -14.40
C ASN A 38 3.07 -1.53 -13.50
N ARG A 39 4.29 -1.17 -13.10
CA ARG A 39 4.53 -0.03 -12.21
C ARG A 39 4.11 1.32 -12.77
N ARG A 40 3.78 1.41 -14.07
CA ARG A 40 3.28 2.62 -14.73
C ARG A 40 1.82 2.93 -14.38
N LEU A 41 1.10 2.00 -13.77
CA LEU A 41 -0.30 2.17 -13.35
C LEU A 41 -0.39 2.57 -11.87
N PHE A 42 -1.36 3.41 -11.53
CA PHE A 42 -1.88 3.55 -10.17
C PHE A 42 -2.79 2.37 -9.79
N GLY A 43 -3.61 1.93 -10.75
CA GLY A 43 -4.54 0.83 -10.59
C GLY A 43 -5.49 0.74 -11.77
N SER A 44 -6.57 -0.02 -11.59
CA SER A 44 -7.67 -0.12 -12.55
C SER A 44 -9.00 0.14 -11.87
N VAL A 45 -9.90 0.80 -12.57
CA VAL A 45 -11.25 1.13 -12.11
C VAL A 45 -12.25 0.37 -12.96
N LEU A 46 -13.25 -0.26 -12.33
CA LEU A 46 -14.36 -0.85 -13.06
C LEU A 46 -15.21 0.28 -13.64
N VAL A 47 -15.45 0.27 -14.95
CA VAL A 47 -16.35 1.23 -15.57
C VAL A 47 -17.77 0.72 -15.35
N GLU A 48 -18.62 1.56 -14.75
CA GLU A 48 -20.01 1.20 -14.48
C GLU A 48 -20.73 0.82 -15.78
N ALA A 49 -21.49 -0.28 -15.74
CA ALA A 49 -22.27 -0.72 -16.87
C ALA A 49 -23.26 0.38 -17.30
N ASP A 50 -23.54 0.44 -18.60
CA ASP A 50 -24.52 1.34 -19.21
C ASP A 50 -24.25 2.86 -19.08
N CYS A 51 -23.09 3.28 -18.58
CA CYS A 51 -22.70 4.69 -18.62
C CYS A 51 -22.17 5.11 -20.01
N GLU A 52 -22.07 6.42 -20.27
CA GLU A 52 -21.57 6.94 -21.57
C GLU A 52 -20.16 6.44 -21.89
N GLU A 53 -19.26 6.42 -20.89
CA GLU A 53 -17.89 5.93 -21.03
C GLU A 53 -17.87 4.44 -21.38
N HIS A 54 -18.71 3.63 -20.73
CA HIS A 54 -18.85 2.21 -21.00
C HIS A 54 -19.30 1.93 -22.44
N HIS A 55 -20.34 2.64 -22.90
CA HIS A 55 -20.84 2.51 -24.26
C HIS A 55 -19.78 2.88 -25.31
N ALA A 56 -19.05 3.98 -25.10
CA ALA A 56 -18.00 4.43 -26.02
C ALA A 56 -16.87 3.38 -26.12
N VAL A 57 -16.46 2.79 -24.99
CA VAL A 57 -15.45 1.72 -24.97
C VAL A 57 -15.95 0.47 -25.68
N LEU A 58 -17.17 0.01 -25.37
CA LEU A 58 -17.72 -1.19 -26.01
C LEU A 58 -17.92 -1.01 -27.52
N GLN A 59 -18.36 0.16 -27.99
CA GLN A 59 -18.48 0.43 -29.42
C GLN A 59 -17.14 0.30 -30.15
N ASN A 60 -16.07 0.89 -29.60
CA ASN A 60 -14.72 0.77 -30.17
C ASN A 60 -14.20 -0.67 -30.09
N PHE A 61 -14.44 -1.36 -28.98
CA PHE A 61 -14.10 -2.76 -28.80
C PHE A 61 -14.76 -3.63 -29.88
N LEU A 62 -16.07 -3.51 -30.11
CA LEU A 62 -16.80 -4.32 -31.08
C LEU A 62 -16.29 -4.11 -32.51
N GLN A 63 -15.89 -2.88 -32.85
CA GLN A 63 -15.21 -2.58 -34.12
C GLN A 63 -13.85 -3.28 -34.24
N LEU A 64 -13.08 -3.36 -33.15
CA LEU A 64 -11.76 -3.99 -33.14
C LEU A 64 -11.81 -5.52 -33.24
N VAL A 65 -12.83 -6.15 -32.66
CA VAL A 65 -12.93 -7.61 -32.60
C VAL A 65 -13.75 -8.23 -33.73
N ASP A 66 -14.35 -7.40 -34.60
CA ASP A 66 -15.27 -7.82 -35.69
C ASP A 66 -16.33 -8.82 -35.19
N ALA A 67 -16.82 -8.60 -33.96
CA ALA A 67 -17.70 -9.52 -33.26
C ALA A 67 -19.12 -8.98 -33.23
N ALA A 68 -20.05 -9.76 -33.76
CA ALA A 68 -21.48 -9.46 -33.78
C ALA A 68 -22.25 -10.07 -32.59
N SER A 69 -21.58 -10.49 -31.50
CA SER A 69 -22.23 -11.30 -30.47
C SER A 69 -22.60 -10.48 -29.21
N PRO A 70 -23.88 -10.09 -29.05
CA PRO A 70 -24.36 -9.36 -27.87
C PRO A 70 -24.60 -10.24 -26.63
N GLU A 71 -24.44 -11.57 -26.71
CA GLU A 71 -24.79 -12.49 -25.60
C GLU A 71 -23.63 -12.82 -24.65
N ARG A 72 -22.58 -11.98 -24.60
CA ARG A 72 -21.43 -12.20 -23.69
C ARG A 72 -21.35 -11.08 -22.67
N GLU A 73 -21.04 -11.45 -21.43
CA GLU A 73 -20.74 -10.48 -20.37
C GLU A 73 -19.32 -9.94 -20.56
N TYR A 74 -19.22 -8.62 -20.73
CA TYR A 74 -17.96 -7.91 -20.88
C TYR A 74 -17.66 -7.11 -19.62
N GLU A 75 -16.47 -7.31 -19.05
CA GLU A 75 -15.98 -6.43 -17.98
C GLU A 75 -15.07 -5.36 -18.59
N VAL A 76 -15.47 -4.10 -18.43
CA VAL A 76 -14.69 -2.94 -18.89
C VAL A 76 -13.97 -2.32 -17.70
N ARG A 77 -12.64 -2.26 -17.76
CA ARG A 77 -11.82 -1.57 -16.75
C ARG A 77 -11.00 -0.46 -17.35
N LYS A 78 -11.03 0.71 -16.73
CA LYS A 78 -10.15 1.83 -17.04
C LYS A 78 -8.80 1.65 -16.35
N LEU A 79 -7.72 1.85 -17.07
CA LEU A 79 -6.36 1.72 -16.58
C LEU A 79 -5.82 3.11 -16.25
N VAL A 80 -5.51 3.38 -14.97
CA VAL A 80 -5.13 4.71 -14.49
C VAL A 80 -3.61 4.87 -14.53
N PRO A 81 -3.03 5.65 -15.46
CA PRO A 81 -1.58 5.80 -15.59
C PRO A 81 -0.98 6.75 -14.54
N LYS A 82 0.28 6.51 -14.17
CA LYS A 82 1.07 7.38 -13.29
C LYS A 82 1.65 8.61 -13.97
N ASP A 83 1.81 8.56 -15.28
CA ASP A 83 2.48 9.59 -16.06
C ASP A 83 1.52 10.19 -17.10
N LYS A 84 1.61 11.51 -17.29
CA LYS A 84 0.86 12.25 -18.31
C LYS A 84 1.30 11.90 -19.74
N LEU A 85 2.45 11.23 -19.91
CA LEU A 85 2.93 10.70 -21.19
C LEU A 85 2.02 9.61 -21.77
N PHE A 86 1.27 8.91 -20.92
CA PHE A 86 0.33 7.88 -21.36
C PHE A 86 -1.08 8.45 -21.60
N SER A 87 -1.84 7.76 -22.45
CA SER A 87 -3.28 7.96 -22.60
C SER A 87 -3.99 7.94 -21.25
N GLN A 88 -4.90 8.90 -21.03
CA GLN A 88 -5.78 8.89 -19.85
C GLN A 88 -7.12 8.20 -20.13
N LYS A 89 -7.41 7.92 -21.41
CA LYS A 89 -8.59 7.16 -21.86
C LYS A 89 -8.17 5.78 -22.36
N CYS A 90 -7.44 5.04 -21.52
CA CYS A 90 -6.98 3.70 -21.78
C CYS A 90 -7.80 2.69 -20.97
N TYR A 91 -8.34 1.70 -21.65
CA TYR A 91 -9.25 0.71 -21.10
C TYR A 91 -8.82 -0.69 -21.50
N GLU A 92 -9.30 -1.67 -20.76
CA GLU A 92 -9.18 -3.08 -21.07
C GLU A 92 -10.58 -3.70 -20.96
N VAL A 93 -11.04 -4.26 -22.06
CA VAL A 93 -12.27 -5.07 -22.11
C VAL A 93 -11.87 -6.52 -21.96
N SER A 94 -12.49 -7.23 -21.03
CA SER A 94 -12.22 -8.65 -20.84
C SER A 94 -13.49 -9.48 -20.76
N TYR A 95 -13.43 -10.71 -21.26
CA TYR A 95 -14.57 -11.62 -21.30
C TYR A 95 -14.10 -13.08 -21.33
N TYR A 96 -14.95 -13.98 -20.84
CA TYR A 96 -14.71 -15.42 -20.93
C TYR A 96 -15.04 -15.93 -22.34
N ASP A 97 -14.13 -16.72 -22.92
CA ASP A 97 -14.29 -17.41 -24.21
C ASP A 97 -14.19 -18.93 -24.01
N GLY A 98 -14.96 -19.44 -23.05
CA GLY A 98 -14.82 -20.78 -22.48
C GLY A 98 -14.89 -20.73 -20.95
N SER A 99 -14.81 -21.88 -20.28
CA SER A 99 -14.85 -21.94 -18.81
C SER A 99 -13.57 -21.42 -18.15
N HIS A 100 -12.43 -21.59 -18.82
CA HIS A 100 -11.11 -21.28 -18.26
C HIS A 100 -10.24 -20.51 -19.26
N ASP A 101 -10.87 -19.66 -20.07
CA ASP A 101 -10.25 -18.85 -21.10
C ASP A 101 -10.76 -17.42 -20.97
N VAL A 102 -9.87 -16.48 -20.64
CA VAL A 102 -10.22 -15.04 -20.61
C VAL A 102 -9.43 -14.30 -21.65
N VAL A 103 -10.15 -13.59 -22.51
CA VAL A 103 -9.58 -12.69 -23.51
C VAL A 103 -9.57 -11.27 -22.94
N PHE A 104 -8.47 -10.56 -23.16
CA PHE A 104 -8.27 -9.16 -22.81
C PHE A 104 -8.00 -8.36 -24.08
N VAL A 105 -8.73 -7.28 -24.29
CA VAL A 105 -8.62 -6.41 -25.46
C VAL A 105 -8.42 -4.96 -25.00
N PRO A 106 -7.26 -4.35 -25.32
CA PRO A 106 -7.03 -2.95 -25.00
C PRO A 106 -7.86 -2.05 -25.92
N VAL A 107 -8.45 -1.01 -25.33
CA VAL A 107 -9.21 0.02 -26.05
C VAL A 107 -8.69 1.39 -25.62
N GLN A 108 -8.47 2.28 -26.58
CA GLN A 108 -8.02 3.63 -26.32
C GLN A 108 -8.95 4.63 -27.01
N LEU A 109 -9.52 5.58 -26.26
CA LEU A 109 -10.47 6.57 -26.81
C LEU A 109 -9.84 7.94 -27.11
N ASP A 110 -8.62 8.22 -26.62
CA ASP A 110 -7.85 9.43 -26.92
C ASP A 110 -6.75 9.14 -27.95
N LEU A 111 -7.17 8.96 -29.21
CA LEU A 111 -6.31 8.67 -30.36
C LEU A 111 -5.50 9.90 -30.84
N SER A 112 -4.70 10.49 -29.96
CA SER A 112 -3.66 11.42 -30.41
C SER A 112 -2.35 10.65 -30.66
N ASP A 113 -1.72 10.84 -31.82
CA ASP A 113 -0.46 10.19 -32.25
C ASP A 113 0.73 10.37 -31.29
N THR A 114 0.58 11.21 -30.25
CA THR A 114 1.64 11.50 -29.27
C THR A 114 1.57 10.65 -28.00
N LYS A 115 0.44 9.99 -27.72
CA LYS A 115 0.22 9.26 -26.47
C LYS A 115 0.46 7.77 -26.65
N LYS A 116 1.22 7.18 -25.72
CA LYS A 116 1.52 5.74 -25.72
C LYS A 116 0.48 4.96 -24.90
N ALA A 117 0.24 3.72 -25.29
CA ALA A 117 -0.46 2.76 -24.45
C ALA A 117 0.32 2.55 -23.14
N VAL A 118 -0.38 2.59 -22.00
CA VAL A 118 0.24 2.37 -20.68
C VAL A 118 0.47 0.88 -20.37
N HIS A 119 -0.31 0.02 -21.01
CA HIS A 119 -0.34 -1.43 -20.77
C HIS A 119 -0.06 -2.23 -22.05
N ILE A 120 -0.64 -3.43 -22.20
CA ILE A 120 -0.43 -4.29 -23.36
C ILE A 120 -1.23 -3.70 -24.53
N PRO A 121 -0.60 -3.35 -25.66
CA PRO A 121 -1.24 -2.59 -26.74
C PRO A 121 -1.97 -3.46 -27.76
N TYR A 122 -2.10 -4.77 -27.53
CA TYR A 122 -2.78 -5.71 -28.40
C TYR A 122 -3.59 -6.74 -27.59
N PRO A 123 -4.56 -7.43 -28.20
CA PRO A 123 -5.31 -8.50 -27.54
C PRO A 123 -4.40 -9.61 -27.01
N TYR A 124 -4.75 -10.19 -25.87
CA TYR A 124 -4.07 -11.36 -25.32
C TYR A 124 -5.09 -12.26 -24.61
N ARG A 125 -4.75 -13.54 -24.45
CA ARG A 125 -5.61 -14.53 -23.79
C ARG A 125 -4.83 -15.23 -22.69
N ILE A 126 -5.44 -15.34 -21.53
CA ILE A 126 -4.95 -16.17 -20.44
C ILE A 126 -5.90 -17.36 -20.32
N SER A 127 -5.35 -18.56 -20.28
CA SER A 127 -6.14 -19.80 -20.16
C SER A 127 -5.58 -20.69 -19.06
N CYS A 128 -6.44 -21.50 -18.45
CA CYS A 128 -6.06 -22.52 -17.48
C CYS A 128 -6.60 -23.89 -17.90
N GLN A 129 -5.77 -24.93 -17.77
CA GLN A 129 -6.17 -26.31 -18.04
C GLN A 129 -5.85 -27.20 -16.84
N GLN A 130 -6.83 -27.96 -16.38
CA GLN A 130 -6.60 -28.97 -15.35
C GLN A 130 -5.88 -30.17 -15.95
N SER A 131 -4.59 -30.31 -15.65
CA SER A 131 -3.75 -31.39 -16.19
C SER A 131 -3.87 -32.68 -15.37
N SER A 132 -4.12 -32.55 -14.07
CA SER A 132 -4.45 -33.64 -13.14
C SER A 132 -5.33 -33.12 -12.00
N ASP A 133 -5.69 -33.98 -11.05
CA ASP A 133 -6.35 -33.57 -9.79
C ASP A 133 -5.55 -32.53 -8.99
N SER A 134 -4.23 -32.48 -9.17
CA SER A 134 -3.26 -31.75 -8.38
C SER A 134 -2.37 -30.85 -9.23
N SER A 135 -2.71 -30.62 -10.50
CA SER A 135 -1.90 -29.79 -11.41
C SER A 135 -2.74 -28.93 -12.35
N LEU A 136 -2.37 -27.66 -12.44
CA LEU A 136 -2.99 -26.64 -13.29
C LEU A 136 -1.96 -26.08 -14.27
N ARG A 137 -2.25 -26.12 -15.57
CA ARG A 137 -1.43 -25.52 -16.62
C ARG A 137 -1.96 -24.12 -16.95
N LEU A 138 -1.10 -23.11 -16.79
CA LEU A 138 -1.38 -21.73 -17.21
C LEU A 138 -0.83 -21.52 -18.62
N ILE A 139 -1.64 -20.95 -19.50
CA ILE A 139 -1.29 -20.71 -20.90
C ILE A 139 -1.53 -19.23 -21.18
N LEU A 140 -0.53 -18.55 -21.75
CA LEU A 140 -0.66 -17.18 -22.23
C LEU A 140 -0.54 -17.21 -23.77
N SER A 141 -1.54 -16.66 -24.44
CA SER A 141 -1.64 -16.63 -25.89
C SER A 141 -1.78 -15.21 -26.42
N VAL A 142 -1.26 -14.99 -27.63
CA VAL A 142 -1.37 -13.71 -28.36
C VAL A 142 -1.86 -13.98 -29.79
N PRO A 143 -2.39 -12.97 -30.51
CA PRO A 143 -2.73 -13.11 -31.91
C PRO A 143 -1.53 -13.52 -32.76
N THR A 144 -1.76 -14.32 -33.79
CA THR A 144 -0.68 -14.88 -34.65
C THR A 144 0.16 -13.82 -35.38
N ASN A 145 -0.38 -12.62 -35.56
CA ASN A 145 0.30 -11.49 -36.21
C ASN A 145 1.21 -10.68 -35.27
N ILE A 146 1.18 -10.92 -33.95
CA ILE A 146 2.04 -10.24 -32.99
C ILE A 146 3.40 -10.95 -32.95
N ALA A 147 4.48 -10.21 -33.18
CA ALA A 147 5.84 -10.74 -33.13
C ALA A 147 6.29 -11.04 -31.68
N ASP A 148 7.22 -11.98 -31.52
CA ASP A 148 7.79 -12.30 -30.20
C ASP A 148 8.54 -11.11 -29.59
N THR A 149 9.16 -10.28 -30.42
CA THR A 149 9.84 -9.05 -30.01
C THR A 149 8.91 -8.04 -29.33
N GLU A 150 7.64 -8.00 -29.76
CA GLU A 150 6.60 -7.15 -29.15
C GLU A 150 6.02 -7.76 -27.87
N SER A 151 6.25 -9.06 -27.65
CA SER A 151 5.71 -9.84 -26.53
C SER A 151 6.70 -10.04 -25.39
N HIS A 152 7.88 -9.44 -25.46
CA HIS A 152 8.96 -9.64 -24.48
C HIS A 152 8.53 -9.31 -23.03
N TRP A 153 7.71 -8.27 -22.83
CA TRP A 153 7.21 -7.90 -21.50
C TRP A 153 6.16 -8.90 -20.98
N LEU A 154 5.29 -9.40 -21.86
CA LEU A 154 4.34 -10.45 -21.51
C LEU A 154 5.08 -11.72 -21.06
N LEU A 155 6.06 -12.16 -21.86
CA LEU A 155 6.84 -13.36 -21.60
C LEU A 155 7.70 -13.27 -20.34
N ASN A 156 8.44 -12.17 -20.18
CA ASN A 156 9.49 -12.07 -19.15
C ASN A 156 9.05 -11.35 -17.88
N THR A 157 7.85 -10.77 -17.84
CA THR A 157 7.36 -10.01 -16.67
C THR A 157 5.96 -10.42 -16.27
N VAL A 158 5.00 -10.46 -17.20
CA VAL A 158 3.61 -10.78 -16.87
C VAL A 158 3.43 -12.26 -16.56
N PHE A 159 3.86 -13.15 -17.46
CA PHE A 159 3.68 -14.59 -17.27
C PHE A 159 4.34 -15.11 -15.99
N PRO A 160 5.60 -14.77 -15.64
CA PRO A 160 6.20 -15.20 -14.38
C PRO A 160 5.44 -14.70 -13.15
N ALA A 161 4.87 -13.49 -13.21
CA ALA A 161 4.05 -12.96 -12.13
C ALA A 161 2.71 -13.72 -11.99
N LEU A 162 1.99 -13.93 -13.09
CA LEU A 162 0.74 -14.69 -13.11
C LEU A 162 0.95 -16.13 -12.64
N PHE A 163 2.00 -16.79 -13.15
CA PHE A 163 2.32 -18.17 -12.78
C PHE A 163 2.71 -18.28 -11.29
N LYS A 164 3.51 -17.33 -10.78
CA LYS A 164 3.82 -17.23 -9.35
C LYS A 164 2.55 -17.05 -8.52
N TRP A 165 1.63 -16.19 -8.94
CA TRP A 165 0.35 -16.05 -8.25
C TRP A 165 -0.43 -17.35 -8.26
N MET A 166 -0.64 -17.97 -9.41
CA MET A 166 -1.36 -19.25 -9.50
C MET A 166 -0.81 -20.32 -8.54
N ARG A 167 0.52 -20.41 -8.39
CA ARG A 167 1.18 -21.36 -7.49
C ARG A 167 0.92 -21.11 -6.00
N PHE A 168 0.80 -19.86 -5.59
CA PHE A 168 0.80 -19.47 -4.17
C PHE A 168 -0.48 -18.77 -3.72
N ILE A 169 -1.46 -18.62 -4.62
CA ILE A 169 -2.73 -18.01 -4.30
C ILE A 169 -3.55 -18.94 -3.42
N ASP A 170 -4.19 -18.34 -2.42
CA ASP A 170 -5.25 -18.96 -1.66
C ASP A 170 -6.58 -18.50 -2.30
N PRO A 171 -7.34 -19.40 -2.95
CA PRO A 171 -8.59 -19.02 -3.61
C PRO A 171 -9.63 -18.46 -2.63
N GLN A 172 -9.61 -18.92 -1.36
CA GLN A 172 -10.56 -18.52 -0.33
C GLN A 172 -10.22 -17.16 0.29
N LYS A 173 -8.95 -16.75 0.26
CA LYS A 173 -8.50 -15.49 0.87
C LYS A 173 -8.98 -14.26 0.12
N GLU A 174 -9.70 -13.34 0.76
CA GLU A 174 -10.17 -12.11 0.13
C GLU A 174 -9.05 -11.28 -0.51
N VAL A 175 -9.35 -10.74 -1.70
CA VAL A 175 -8.44 -9.86 -2.44
C VAL A 175 -8.57 -8.44 -1.89
N ARG A 176 -7.59 -8.00 -1.12
CA ARG A 176 -7.54 -6.62 -0.62
C ARG A 176 -7.15 -5.67 -1.74
N LYS A 177 -8.08 -4.81 -2.16
CA LYS A 177 -7.85 -3.73 -3.11
C LYS A 177 -7.01 -2.62 -2.46
N THR A 178 -6.21 -1.92 -3.26
CA THR A 178 -5.42 -0.78 -2.81
C THR A 178 -6.22 0.50 -3.02
N ASN A 179 -6.26 1.37 -2.01
CA ASN A 179 -7.08 2.58 -1.96
C ASN A 179 -8.58 2.31 -2.22
N ASN A 180 -9.10 1.22 -1.64
CA ASN A 180 -10.48 0.77 -1.83
C ASN A 180 -11.52 1.77 -1.32
N LEU A 181 -11.18 2.60 -0.33
CA LEU A 181 -12.07 3.60 0.23
C LEU A 181 -12.13 4.87 -0.63
N LEU A 182 -11.27 5.02 -1.64
CA LEU A 182 -11.14 6.23 -2.43
C LEU A 182 -11.72 6.10 -3.84
N ASP A 183 -11.72 7.22 -4.56
CA ASP A 183 -11.71 7.22 -6.02
C ASP A 183 -10.25 7.21 -6.49
N ILE A 184 -9.87 6.22 -7.30
CA ILE A 184 -8.47 6.02 -7.72
C ILE A 184 -8.03 7.10 -8.71
N GLU A 185 -8.93 7.62 -9.53
CA GLU A 185 -8.62 8.68 -10.50
C GLU A 185 -8.38 10.00 -9.78
N GLU A 186 -9.26 10.36 -8.85
CA GLU A 186 -9.13 11.58 -8.05
C GLU A 186 -7.88 11.53 -7.16
N TYR A 187 -7.60 10.37 -6.55
CA TYR A 187 -6.34 10.12 -5.85
C TYR A 187 -5.13 10.32 -6.78
N SER A 188 -5.18 9.76 -7.99
CA SER A 188 -4.09 9.88 -8.96
C SER A 188 -3.80 11.35 -9.31
N HIS A 189 -4.85 12.13 -9.58
CA HIS A 189 -4.73 13.54 -9.94
C HIS A 189 -4.15 14.36 -8.78
N ARG A 190 -4.71 14.23 -7.57
CA ARG A 190 -4.23 14.97 -6.41
C ARG A 190 -2.81 14.56 -6.02
N TYR A 191 -2.48 13.27 -6.03
CA TYR A 191 -1.12 12.82 -5.72
C TYR A 191 -0.09 13.39 -6.69
N LYS A 192 -0.38 13.39 -8.00
CA LYS A 192 0.50 14.01 -9.02
C LYS A 192 0.72 15.48 -8.71
N ARG A 193 -0.36 16.23 -8.40
CA ARG A 193 -0.28 17.66 -8.08
C ARG A 193 0.55 17.91 -6.83
N ILE A 194 0.24 17.26 -5.70
CA ILE A 194 0.99 17.42 -4.43
C ILE A 194 2.47 17.07 -4.63
N LYS A 195 2.77 16.01 -5.39
CA LYS A 195 4.14 15.60 -5.72
C LYS A 195 4.87 16.63 -6.56
N GLU A 196 4.20 17.22 -7.56
CA GLU A 196 4.76 18.25 -8.45
C GLU A 196 4.94 19.59 -7.73
N GLU A 197 3.94 20.06 -6.98
CA GLU A 197 3.90 21.37 -6.34
C GLU A 197 4.76 21.45 -5.07
N TYR A 198 4.79 20.39 -4.27
CA TYR A 198 5.50 20.38 -2.98
C TYR A 198 6.62 19.34 -2.95
N GLY A 199 6.33 18.12 -3.39
CA GLY A 199 7.22 16.98 -3.23
C GLY A 199 8.61 17.15 -3.86
N ARG A 200 8.70 17.69 -5.08
CA ARG A 200 10.00 17.86 -5.78
C ARG A 200 10.96 18.78 -5.02
N THR A 201 10.49 19.96 -4.62
CA THR A 201 11.32 20.94 -3.88
C THR A 201 11.72 20.41 -2.50
N LEU A 202 10.84 19.67 -1.83
CA LEU A 202 11.16 19.03 -0.55
C LEU A 202 12.24 17.94 -0.69
N VAL A 203 12.19 17.15 -1.77
CA VAL A 203 13.22 16.15 -2.08
C VAL A 203 14.57 16.80 -2.35
N GLU A 204 14.61 17.88 -3.12
CA GLU A 204 15.84 18.59 -3.49
C GLU A 204 16.56 19.21 -2.28
N ASN A 205 15.80 19.68 -1.29
CA ASN A 205 16.36 20.38 -0.15
C ASN A 205 16.48 19.52 1.11
N TRP A 206 16.13 18.23 1.05
CA TRP A 206 15.95 17.34 2.21
C TRP A 206 17.14 17.33 3.18
N THR A 207 16.88 17.58 4.46
CA THR A 207 17.92 17.75 5.49
C THR A 207 18.01 16.60 6.50
N GLU A 208 17.14 15.60 6.39
CA GLU A 208 17.18 14.40 7.22
C GLU A 208 18.06 13.31 6.58
N ASN A 209 18.59 12.39 7.41
CA ASN A 209 19.50 11.33 6.95
C ASN A 209 18.81 10.18 6.19
N THR A 210 17.52 10.30 5.90
CA THR A 210 16.70 9.29 5.24
C THR A 210 16.63 9.54 3.73
N ASP A 211 16.26 8.52 2.95
CA ASP A 211 16.03 8.70 1.51
C ASP A 211 14.86 9.67 1.25
N PRO A 212 15.09 10.87 0.70
CA PRO A 212 14.03 11.83 0.45
C PRO A 212 12.95 11.29 -0.47
N LYS A 213 13.30 10.51 -1.49
CA LYS A 213 12.33 10.01 -2.48
C LYS A 213 11.36 9.03 -1.84
N LYS A 214 11.82 8.21 -0.90
CA LYS A 214 10.95 7.32 -0.14
C LYS A 214 10.05 8.11 0.80
N PHE A 215 10.61 8.91 1.70
CA PHE A 215 9.86 9.54 2.78
C PHE A 215 8.95 10.68 2.31
N VAL A 216 9.42 11.56 1.41
CA VAL A 216 8.61 12.67 0.92
C VAL A 216 7.42 12.16 0.11
N TYR A 217 7.64 11.19 -0.79
CA TYR A 217 6.57 10.67 -1.64
C TYR A 217 5.63 9.70 -0.91
N GLU A 218 6.07 9.12 0.20
CA GLU A 218 5.21 8.42 1.16
C GLU A 218 4.22 9.39 1.81
N ASP A 219 4.72 10.48 2.41
CA ASP A 219 3.85 11.49 3.04
C ASP A 219 2.95 12.21 2.02
N CYS A 220 3.41 12.41 0.77
CA CYS A 220 2.54 12.88 -0.32
C CYS A 220 1.36 11.91 -0.56
N GLY A 221 1.62 10.60 -0.51
CA GLY A 221 0.59 9.57 -0.69
C GLY A 221 -0.39 9.53 0.47
N ILE A 222 0.10 9.61 1.71
CA ILE A 222 -0.74 9.65 2.92
C ILE A 222 -1.60 10.92 2.95
N ALA A 223 -1.01 12.08 2.67
CA ALA A 223 -1.73 13.36 2.58
C ALA A 223 -2.84 13.28 1.53
N THR A 224 -2.51 12.77 0.33
CA THR A 224 -3.51 12.59 -0.74
C THR A 224 -4.64 11.65 -0.29
N TYR A 225 -4.30 10.55 0.36
CA TYR A 225 -5.27 9.58 0.84
C TYR A 225 -6.28 10.21 1.79
N LEU A 226 -5.80 10.93 2.81
CA LEU A 226 -6.66 11.60 3.80
C LEU A 226 -7.55 12.67 3.16
N LEU A 227 -6.98 13.49 2.28
CA LEU A 227 -7.71 14.53 1.57
C LEU A 227 -8.83 13.98 0.69
N GLU A 228 -8.56 12.91 -0.05
CA GLU A 228 -9.57 12.25 -0.88
C GLU A 228 -10.60 11.49 -0.04
N PHE A 229 -10.20 10.88 1.07
CA PHE A 229 -11.11 10.24 2.01
C PHE A 229 -12.11 11.25 2.58
N TRP A 230 -11.62 12.36 3.14
CA TRP A 230 -12.46 13.43 3.70
C TRP A 230 -13.35 14.08 2.65
N ARG A 231 -12.83 14.31 1.44
CA ARG A 231 -13.62 14.84 0.32
C ARG A 231 -14.76 13.91 -0.05
N LYS A 232 -14.49 12.61 -0.23
CA LYS A 232 -15.51 11.60 -0.58
C LYS A 232 -16.58 11.47 0.51
N ARG A 233 -16.21 11.64 1.78
CA ARG A 233 -17.13 11.68 2.92
C ARG A 233 -17.89 13.00 3.06
N GLY A 234 -17.52 14.04 2.31
CA GLY A 234 -18.06 15.39 2.47
C GLY A 234 -17.75 16.02 3.83
N ARG A 235 -16.72 15.54 4.53
CA ARG A 235 -16.41 15.93 5.90
C ARG A 235 -14.91 16.03 6.12
N PHE A 236 -14.42 17.26 6.23
CA PHE A 236 -13.07 17.58 6.65
C PHE A 236 -13.03 17.86 8.16
N PRO A 237 -11.91 17.58 8.83
CA PRO A 237 -11.72 17.99 10.21
C PRO A 237 -11.62 19.52 10.31
N LYS A 238 -12.15 20.10 11.38
CA LYS A 238 -11.93 21.51 11.70
C LYS A 238 -10.48 21.74 12.13
N LYS A 239 -9.91 20.77 12.86
CA LYS A 239 -8.51 20.76 13.25
C LYS A 239 -8.03 19.35 13.54
N PHE A 240 -7.08 18.86 12.75
CA PHE A 240 -6.43 17.57 13.03
C PHE A 240 -5.21 17.72 13.93
N ALA A 241 -4.83 16.63 14.61
CA ALA A 241 -3.51 16.48 15.23
C ALA A 241 -2.84 15.18 14.78
N ASP A 242 -1.63 15.29 14.23
CA ASP A 242 -0.76 14.15 13.94
C ASP A 242 0.14 13.86 15.16
N LEU A 243 -0.08 12.70 15.79
CA LEU A 243 0.58 12.31 17.02
C LEU A 243 1.79 11.43 16.71
N GLY A 244 2.95 11.80 17.24
CA GLY A 244 4.22 11.21 16.82
C GLY A 244 4.62 11.64 15.40
N CYS A 245 4.37 12.91 15.05
CA CYS A 245 4.49 13.42 13.68
C CYS A 245 5.91 13.39 13.08
N GLY A 246 6.94 13.08 13.88
CA GLY A 246 8.30 12.88 13.41
C GLY A 246 8.87 14.09 12.66
N ASN A 247 9.02 13.95 11.33
CA ASN A 247 9.55 15.03 10.49
C ASN A 247 8.55 16.20 10.31
N GLY A 248 7.26 16.02 10.63
CA GLY A 248 6.22 17.03 10.50
C GLY A 248 5.73 17.29 9.06
N LEU A 249 6.20 16.53 8.07
CA LEU A 249 5.90 16.74 6.66
C LEU A 249 4.43 16.47 6.33
N LEU A 250 3.83 15.41 6.87
CA LEU A 250 2.39 15.15 6.66
C LEU A 250 1.53 16.35 7.10
N VAL A 251 1.81 16.90 8.28
CA VAL A 251 1.13 18.11 8.80
C VAL A 251 1.33 19.29 7.86
N HIS A 252 2.57 19.50 7.39
CA HIS A 252 2.88 20.57 6.46
C HIS A 252 2.07 20.47 5.16
N LEU A 253 2.02 19.29 4.55
CA LEU A 253 1.30 19.04 3.30
C LEU A 253 -0.21 19.27 3.47
N LEU A 254 -0.81 18.73 4.54
CA LEU A 254 -2.24 18.93 4.82
C LEU A 254 -2.59 20.40 5.07
N ASN A 255 -1.73 21.14 5.78
CA ASN A 255 -1.91 22.57 6.02
C ASN A 255 -1.77 23.40 4.73
N LYS A 256 -0.84 23.03 3.83
CA LYS A 256 -0.71 23.67 2.50
C LYS A 256 -1.94 23.43 1.63
N GLU A 257 -2.60 22.30 1.82
CA GLU A 257 -3.86 21.92 1.17
C GLU A 257 -5.10 22.54 1.84
N GLY A 258 -4.90 23.43 2.83
CA GLY A 258 -5.97 24.20 3.46
C GLY A 258 -6.66 23.50 4.63
N VAL A 259 -6.20 22.33 5.06
CA VAL A 259 -6.74 21.65 6.24
C VAL A 259 -5.97 22.12 7.46
N ASN A 260 -6.64 22.73 8.43
CA ASN A 260 -5.99 23.19 9.66
C ASN A 260 -5.55 22.01 10.53
N GLY A 261 -4.31 22.01 11.00
CA GLY A 261 -3.85 21.02 11.95
C GLY A 261 -2.45 21.27 12.49
N ILE A 262 -2.08 20.40 13.43
CA ILE A 262 -0.84 20.47 14.19
C ILE A 262 -0.13 19.11 14.18
N GLY A 263 1.17 19.13 14.43
CA GLY A 263 1.94 17.93 14.73
C GLY A 263 2.49 17.97 16.14
N ILE A 264 2.46 16.84 16.85
CA ILE A 264 3.06 16.70 18.17
C ILE A 264 4.05 15.55 18.13
N ASP A 265 5.29 15.81 18.53
CA ASP A 265 6.32 14.77 18.65
C ASP A 265 7.14 14.99 19.92
N VAL A 266 7.65 13.90 20.50
CA VAL A 266 8.52 13.96 21.70
C VAL A 266 9.82 14.74 21.43
N ARG A 267 10.21 14.82 20.15
CA ARG A 267 11.49 15.37 19.69
C ARG A 267 11.32 16.23 18.44
N LYS A 268 11.79 17.48 18.52
CA LYS A 268 11.95 18.36 17.37
C LYS A 268 13.00 17.83 16.38
N ARG A 269 12.64 17.78 15.09
CA ARG A 269 13.57 17.45 13.98
C ARG A 269 14.18 18.71 13.38
N LYS A 270 15.30 18.57 12.66
CA LYS A 270 16.00 19.73 12.07
C LYS A 270 15.15 20.40 10.99
N ILE A 271 14.49 19.58 10.18
CA ILE A 271 13.58 20.02 9.11
C ILE A 271 12.47 20.96 9.61
N TRP A 272 12.06 20.87 10.89
CA TRP A 272 11.03 21.73 11.47
C TRP A 272 11.42 23.22 11.40
N SER A 273 12.68 23.54 11.69
CA SER A 273 13.17 24.94 11.67
C SER A 273 13.61 25.41 10.29
N GLU A 274 13.98 24.50 9.39
CA GLU A 274 14.59 24.85 8.11
C GLU A 274 13.53 24.96 7.01
N GLN A 275 12.79 23.88 6.75
CA GLN A 275 11.82 23.82 5.65
C GLN A 275 10.39 24.03 6.11
N LEU A 276 10.08 23.71 7.37
CA LEU A 276 8.71 23.70 7.89
C LEU A 276 8.45 24.81 8.90
N SER A 277 9.21 25.91 8.85
CA SER A 277 9.22 26.99 9.87
C SER A 277 7.87 27.70 10.10
N GLY A 278 6.91 27.56 9.18
CA GLY A 278 5.52 28.04 9.33
C GLY A 278 4.50 26.96 9.71
N THR A 279 4.94 25.72 9.96
CA THR A 279 4.06 24.59 10.27
C THR A 279 3.87 24.49 11.79
N PRO A 280 2.63 24.42 12.30
CA PRO A 280 2.35 24.25 13.72
C PRO A 280 2.83 22.88 14.25
N LEU A 281 4.08 22.82 14.71
CA LEU A 281 4.71 21.61 15.23
C LEU A 281 5.15 21.84 16.69
N ILE A 282 4.77 20.93 17.57
CA ILE A 282 4.93 21.03 19.03
C ILE A 282 5.85 19.90 19.51
N GLU A 283 6.94 20.27 20.18
CA GLU A 283 7.80 19.30 20.86
C GLU A 283 7.25 19.01 22.26
N ALA A 284 6.45 17.94 22.40
CA ALA A 284 5.84 17.53 23.66
C ALA A 284 5.63 16.02 23.73
N VAL A 285 5.61 15.48 24.95
CA VAL A 285 5.15 14.10 25.17
C VAL A 285 3.62 14.10 25.15
N VAL A 286 3.04 13.17 24.39
CA VAL A 286 1.61 12.85 24.49
C VAL A 286 1.49 11.67 25.44
N ASP A 287 1.05 11.93 26.67
CA ASP A 287 0.76 10.87 27.63
C ASP A 287 -0.72 10.46 27.50
N PRO A 288 -1.02 9.27 26.94
CA PRO A 288 -2.38 8.81 26.73
C PRO A 288 -3.07 8.36 28.03
N SER A 289 -2.33 8.20 29.13
CA SER A 289 -2.89 7.87 30.44
C SER A 289 -3.57 9.07 31.10
N GLN A 290 -3.18 10.28 30.73
CA GLN A 290 -3.75 11.52 31.25
C GLN A 290 -4.99 11.94 30.46
N LYS A 291 -6.06 12.36 31.16
CA LYS A 291 -7.25 12.94 30.51
C LYS A 291 -6.93 14.28 29.85
N GLU A 292 -6.18 15.13 30.55
CA GLU A 292 -5.61 16.36 30.01
C GLU A 292 -4.16 16.08 29.59
N ASN A 293 -3.92 16.08 28.29
CA ASN A 293 -2.60 15.84 27.71
C ASN A 293 -2.23 16.99 26.76
N SER A 294 -1.10 16.85 26.05
CA SER A 294 -0.57 17.89 25.16
C SER A 294 -1.38 18.14 23.89
N ILE A 295 -2.47 17.39 23.67
CA ILE A 295 -3.37 17.59 22.52
C ILE A 295 -4.33 18.76 22.82
N PRO A 296 -4.37 19.83 21.99
CA PRO A 296 -5.28 20.95 22.18
C PRO A 296 -6.76 20.57 22.12
N ASN A 297 -7.59 21.21 22.96
CA ASN A 297 -9.01 20.88 23.12
C ASN A 297 -9.87 21.13 21.87
N ASP A 298 -9.39 21.95 20.93
CA ASP A 298 -10.08 22.26 19.67
C ASP A 298 -9.80 21.26 18.54
N VAL A 299 -9.01 20.21 18.82
CA VAL A 299 -8.74 19.12 17.87
C VAL A 299 -9.93 18.16 17.79
N ASP A 300 -10.42 17.93 16.57
CA ASP A 300 -11.57 17.07 16.27
C ASP A 300 -11.24 15.86 15.38
N TYR A 301 -9.96 15.62 15.09
CA TYR A 301 -9.51 14.44 14.36
C TYR A 301 -8.06 14.07 14.71
N LEU A 302 -7.79 12.79 14.96
CA LEU A 302 -6.43 12.32 15.25
C LEU A 302 -5.83 11.56 14.06
N ILE A 303 -4.54 11.76 13.83
CA ILE A 303 -3.74 11.02 12.86
C ILE A 303 -2.62 10.32 13.63
N GLY A 304 -2.45 9.02 13.39
CA GLY A 304 -1.30 8.25 13.84
C GLY A 304 -0.59 7.66 12.64
N ASN A 305 0.25 8.44 11.97
CA ASN A 305 1.10 7.96 10.89
C ASN A 305 2.35 7.29 11.45
N HIS A 306 2.42 5.96 11.39
CA HIS A 306 3.61 5.21 11.85
C HIS A 306 4.02 5.54 13.29
N THR A 307 3.02 5.71 14.17
CA THR A 307 3.17 6.33 15.49
C THR A 307 3.70 5.36 16.59
N ASP A 308 4.35 4.26 16.20
CA ASP A 308 5.01 3.29 17.09
C ASP A 308 4.17 2.94 18.35
N GLU A 309 4.68 3.24 19.55
CA GLU A 309 4.05 2.91 20.84
C GLU A 309 2.70 3.60 21.08
N LEU A 310 2.38 4.66 20.34
CA LEU A 310 1.09 5.36 20.45
C LEU A 310 -0.02 4.66 19.66
N THR A 311 0.31 3.71 18.77
CA THR A 311 -0.68 3.03 17.92
C THR A 311 -1.87 2.44 18.70
N PRO A 312 -1.68 1.64 19.77
CA PRO A 312 -2.80 1.11 20.56
C PRO A 312 -3.50 2.17 21.41
N TRP A 313 -2.84 3.31 21.69
CA TRP A 313 -3.38 4.40 22.50
C TRP A 313 -4.19 5.41 21.69
N LEU A 314 -4.00 5.47 20.37
CA LEU A 314 -4.73 6.38 19.48
C LEU A 314 -6.26 6.23 19.60
N PRO A 315 -6.83 4.99 19.59
CA PRO A 315 -8.27 4.81 19.77
C PRO A 315 -8.75 5.27 21.16
N VAL A 316 -7.95 5.07 22.22
CA VAL A 316 -8.27 5.50 23.58
C VAL A 316 -8.34 7.02 23.67
N MET A 317 -7.34 7.71 23.12
CA MET A 317 -7.32 9.18 23.07
C MET A 317 -8.46 9.74 22.21
N ALA A 318 -8.76 9.09 21.08
CA ALA A 318 -9.88 9.49 20.23
C ALA A 318 -11.23 9.33 20.93
N ALA A 319 -11.43 8.21 21.65
CA ALA A 319 -12.67 7.92 22.36
C ALA A 319 -12.95 8.93 23.48
N ARG A 320 -11.92 9.25 24.29
CA ARG A 320 -12.03 10.26 25.37
C ARG A 320 -12.35 11.67 24.84
N ARG A 321 -11.94 11.97 23.61
CA ARG A 321 -12.20 13.24 22.93
C ARG A 321 -13.47 13.22 22.09
N ASN A 322 -14.12 12.06 21.97
CA ASN A 322 -15.26 11.84 21.08
C ASN A 322 -14.98 12.34 19.64
N CYS A 323 -13.84 11.93 19.08
CA CYS A 323 -13.42 12.32 17.74
C CYS A 323 -13.05 11.12 16.84
N GLU A 324 -13.08 11.36 15.53
CA GLU A 324 -12.69 10.37 14.52
C GLU A 324 -11.15 10.32 14.39
N PHE A 325 -10.63 9.23 13.83
CA PHE A 325 -9.18 9.12 13.64
C PHE A 325 -8.76 8.23 12.48
N PHE A 326 -7.52 8.46 12.05
CA PHE A 326 -6.77 7.62 11.12
C PHE A 326 -5.56 7.03 11.82
N VAL A 327 -5.28 5.74 11.61
CA VAL A 327 -4.04 5.11 12.08
C VAL A 327 -3.40 4.26 11.00
N LEU A 328 -2.09 4.38 10.84
CA LEU A 328 -1.25 3.60 9.94
C LEU A 328 -0.18 2.82 10.74
N PRO A 329 -0.53 1.63 11.29
CA PRO A 329 0.35 0.85 12.15
C PRO A 329 1.63 0.36 11.44
N CYS A 330 2.80 0.52 12.06
CA CYS A 330 4.08 0.00 11.55
C CYS A 330 4.73 -1.01 12.50
N CYS A 331 5.04 -0.58 13.72
CA CYS A 331 5.75 -1.35 14.73
C CYS A 331 4.76 -2.00 15.69
N PRO A 332 4.90 -3.31 15.99
CA PRO A 332 3.98 -4.02 16.86
C PRO A 332 4.21 -3.63 18.33
N PHE A 333 3.36 -2.74 18.84
CA PHE A 333 3.30 -2.33 20.24
C PHE A 333 1.95 -2.67 20.87
N ASN A 334 1.96 -3.15 22.10
CA ASN A 334 0.77 -3.13 22.97
C ASN A 334 0.82 -1.86 23.83
N PHE A 335 -0.13 -1.70 24.74
CA PHE A 335 -0.22 -0.51 25.59
C PHE A 335 1.05 -0.21 26.41
N PHE A 336 1.88 -1.22 26.71
CA PHE A 336 3.00 -1.10 27.66
C PHE A 336 4.35 -1.56 27.11
N GLY A 337 4.47 -1.83 25.80
CA GLY A 337 5.70 -2.31 25.21
C GLY A 337 5.48 -3.06 23.90
N LYS A 338 6.41 -3.94 23.55
CA LYS A 338 6.33 -4.72 22.32
C LYS A 338 5.13 -5.67 22.35
N TYR A 339 4.34 -5.64 21.29
CA TYR A 339 3.29 -6.63 21.07
C TYR A 339 3.92 -7.95 20.62
N ILE A 340 3.36 -9.05 21.12
CA ILE A 340 3.70 -10.43 20.75
C ILE A 340 2.38 -11.10 20.39
N ALA A 341 2.35 -11.84 19.28
CA ALA A 341 1.15 -12.54 18.84
C ALA A 341 0.61 -13.44 19.95
N ARG A 342 -0.72 -13.46 20.11
CA ARG A 342 -1.38 -14.25 21.15
C ARG A 342 -1.36 -15.73 20.78
N PRO A 343 -1.34 -16.65 21.76
CA PRO A 343 -1.53 -18.07 21.49
C PRO A 343 -2.80 -18.32 20.66
N GLY A 344 -2.68 -18.98 19.53
CA GLY A 344 -3.79 -19.26 18.61
C GLY A 344 -4.00 -18.23 17.48
N ASP A 345 -3.27 -17.10 17.48
CA ASP A 345 -3.30 -16.17 16.35
C ASP A 345 -2.71 -16.83 15.09
N VAL A 346 -3.40 -16.67 13.96
CA VAL A 346 -2.95 -17.16 12.64
C VAL A 346 -2.32 -16.06 11.79
N GLY A 347 -1.30 -16.37 11.01
CA GLY A 347 -0.62 -15.42 10.14
C GLY A 347 0.64 -14.81 10.78
N SER A 348 1.09 -13.67 10.24
CA SER A 348 2.32 -13.03 10.72
C SER A 348 2.12 -12.27 12.04
N GLN A 349 3.23 -11.97 12.73
CA GLN A 349 3.25 -11.06 13.88
C GLN A 349 2.55 -9.71 13.59
N TYR A 350 2.65 -9.24 12.33
CA TYR A 350 2.00 -8.00 11.92
C TYR A 350 0.50 -8.18 11.68
N ASP A 351 0.07 -9.32 11.12
CA ASP A 351 -1.36 -9.62 10.95
C ASP A 351 -2.07 -9.72 12.31
N SER A 352 -1.45 -10.42 13.26
CA SER A 352 -1.91 -10.51 14.64
C SER A 352 -1.99 -9.13 15.31
N PHE A 353 -0.96 -8.28 15.13
CA PHE A 353 -0.96 -6.91 15.62
C PHE A 353 -2.09 -6.05 15.03
N LEU A 354 -2.33 -6.12 13.72
CA LEU A 354 -3.43 -5.39 13.08
C LEU A 354 -4.80 -5.82 13.61
N ARG A 355 -5.00 -7.13 13.86
CA ARG A 355 -6.23 -7.63 14.51
C ARG A 355 -6.38 -7.08 15.92
N PHE A 356 -5.31 -7.05 16.70
CA PHE A 356 -5.30 -6.44 18.03
C PHE A 356 -5.66 -4.95 17.98
N THR A 357 -5.09 -4.17 17.05
CA THR A 357 -5.47 -2.76 16.87
C THR A 357 -6.94 -2.61 16.48
N ARG A 358 -7.44 -3.42 15.54
CA ARG A 358 -8.86 -3.42 15.13
C ARG A 358 -9.80 -3.79 16.28
N GLU A 359 -9.39 -4.73 17.13
CA GLU A 359 -10.14 -5.17 18.31
C GLU A 359 -10.32 -4.02 19.31
N ILE A 360 -9.24 -3.26 19.59
CA ILE A 360 -9.31 -2.06 20.44
C ILE A 360 -10.35 -1.08 19.89
N CYS A 361 -10.25 -0.73 18.61
CA CYS A 361 -11.17 0.22 17.97
C CYS A 361 -12.62 -0.26 18.05
N THR A 362 -12.87 -1.54 17.73
CA THR A 362 -14.22 -2.12 17.75
C THR A 362 -14.81 -2.16 19.17
N ARG A 363 -14.01 -2.54 20.18
CA ARG A 363 -14.48 -2.58 21.57
C ARG A 363 -14.87 -1.21 22.11
N LEU A 364 -14.19 -0.15 21.68
CA LEU A 364 -14.55 1.23 22.01
C LEU A 364 -15.76 1.76 21.22
N GLY A 365 -16.32 0.97 20.30
CA GLY A 365 -17.53 1.32 19.54
C GLY A 365 -17.29 2.09 18.25
N PHE A 366 -16.06 2.17 17.75
CA PHE A 366 -15.79 2.83 16.47
C PHE A 366 -16.30 1.99 15.29
N ILE A 367 -16.73 2.68 14.23
CA ILE A 367 -16.90 2.08 12.90
C ILE A 367 -15.51 1.97 12.27
N VAL A 368 -14.98 0.74 12.15
CA VAL A 368 -13.61 0.50 11.69
C VAL A 368 -13.56 0.07 10.23
N GLU A 369 -13.13 0.98 9.37
CA GLU A 369 -12.84 0.70 7.97
C GLU A 369 -11.33 0.45 7.78
N GLU A 370 -11.00 -0.54 6.96
CA GLU A 370 -9.60 -0.89 6.62
C GLU A 370 -9.33 -0.52 5.16
N ASP A 371 -8.15 0.02 4.87
CA ASP A 371 -7.67 0.17 3.51
C ASP A 371 -6.17 -0.11 3.39
N ARG A 372 -5.71 -0.32 2.16
CA ARG A 372 -4.31 -0.52 1.81
C ARG A 372 -3.82 0.63 0.95
N LEU A 373 -2.97 1.49 1.50
CA LEU A 373 -2.45 2.68 0.84
C LEU A 373 -1.50 2.36 -0.32
N SER A 374 -1.55 3.20 -1.36
CA SER A 374 -0.57 3.23 -2.46
C SER A 374 0.66 4.07 -2.12
N ILE A 375 1.46 3.61 -1.16
CA ILE A 375 2.70 4.25 -0.68
C ILE A 375 3.92 3.32 -0.80
N PRO A 376 5.16 3.84 -0.82
CA PRO A 376 6.39 3.04 -0.90
C PRO A 376 6.80 2.41 0.46
N SER A 377 5.83 1.80 1.16
CA SER A 377 6.01 1.14 2.46
C SER A 377 5.51 -0.31 2.42
N THR A 378 6.18 -1.18 3.18
CA THR A 378 5.70 -2.54 3.47
C THR A 378 4.56 -2.53 4.49
N LYS A 379 4.47 -1.47 5.30
CA LYS A 379 3.46 -1.23 6.34
C LYS A 379 2.45 -0.21 5.83
N ARG A 380 1.50 -0.67 5.02
CA ARG A 380 0.59 0.21 4.26
C ARG A 380 -0.89 -0.08 4.51
N LEU A 381 -1.22 -0.86 5.52
CA LEU A 381 -2.60 -1.10 5.93
C LEU A 381 -2.97 -0.08 7.00
N CYS A 382 -4.03 0.68 6.76
CA CYS A 382 -4.53 1.67 7.70
C CYS A 382 -5.90 1.25 8.24
N PHE A 383 -6.28 1.87 9.36
CA PHE A 383 -7.65 1.94 9.80
C PHE A 383 -8.13 3.39 9.80
N VAL A 384 -9.33 3.61 9.29
CA VAL A 384 -10.07 4.86 9.44
C VAL A 384 -11.28 4.58 10.31
N CYS A 385 -11.38 5.30 11.42
CA CYS A 385 -12.30 5.00 12.50
C CYS A 385 -13.29 6.14 12.68
N GLY A 386 -14.53 5.89 12.29
CA GLY A 386 -15.65 6.82 12.43
C GLY A 386 -16.43 6.60 13.73
N ILE A 387 -17.21 7.60 14.14
CA ILE A 387 -18.13 7.49 15.27
C ILE A 387 -19.52 7.13 14.74
N PRO A 388 -20.20 6.09 15.29
CA PRO A 388 -21.58 5.78 14.92
C PRO A 388 -22.54 6.95 15.20
N PRO A 389 -23.69 7.04 14.51
CA PRO A 389 -24.71 8.05 14.81
C PRO A 389 -25.19 8.06 16.26
N ASP A 390 -25.24 6.89 16.90
CA ASP A 390 -25.66 6.71 18.30
C ASP A 390 -24.52 6.98 19.30
N GLY A 391 -23.33 7.36 18.82
CA GLY A 391 -22.13 7.56 19.62
C GLY A 391 -21.32 6.28 19.83
N LEU A 392 -20.25 6.41 20.63
CA LEU A 392 -19.43 5.28 21.08
C LEU A 392 -20.16 4.46 22.14
N VAL A 393 -19.55 3.35 22.60
CA VAL A 393 -20.11 2.56 23.70
C VAL A 393 -20.37 3.42 24.95
N PRO A 394 -21.49 3.25 25.67
CA PRO A 394 -21.83 4.12 26.79
C PRO A 394 -20.85 4.04 27.97
N ASN A 395 -20.14 2.93 28.11
CA ASN A 395 -19.17 2.65 29.17
C ASN A 395 -17.71 2.75 28.69
N VAL A 396 -17.38 3.78 27.89
CA VAL A 396 -16.03 3.98 27.31
C VAL A 396 -14.91 3.79 28.33
N GLU A 397 -14.99 4.42 29.51
CA GLU A 397 -13.92 4.34 30.50
C GLU A 397 -13.76 2.93 31.10
N GLU A 398 -14.85 2.20 31.34
CA GLU A 398 -14.77 0.80 31.79
C GLU A 398 -14.08 -0.08 30.73
N VAL A 399 -14.45 0.11 29.45
CA VAL A 399 -13.80 -0.61 28.35
C VAL A 399 -12.31 -0.25 28.23
N ILE A 400 -11.95 1.02 28.42
CA ILE A 400 -10.54 1.44 28.47
C ILE A 400 -9.83 0.73 29.62
N GLU A 401 -10.40 0.72 30.83
CA GLU A 401 -9.83 0.04 32.00
C GLU A 401 -9.63 -1.47 31.76
N GLU A 402 -10.58 -2.14 31.10
CA GLU A 402 -10.44 -3.54 30.69
C GLU A 402 -9.33 -3.76 29.66
N LEU A 403 -9.19 -2.86 28.69
CA LEU A 403 -8.18 -2.93 27.62
C LEU A 403 -6.77 -2.69 28.16
N THR A 404 -6.61 -1.71 29.06
CA THR A 404 -5.31 -1.33 29.61
C THR A 404 -4.96 -2.11 30.89
N GLY A 405 -5.93 -2.77 31.52
CA GLY A 405 -5.76 -3.41 32.82
C GLY A 405 -5.66 -2.40 33.97
N SER A 406 -5.71 -2.90 35.21
CA SER A 406 -5.70 -2.07 36.42
C SER A 406 -4.32 -1.42 36.65
N ALA A 407 -4.23 -0.11 36.39
CA ALA A 407 -3.35 0.97 36.91
C ALA A 407 -1.87 0.73 37.31
N THR A 408 -1.31 -0.48 37.21
CA THR A 408 0.02 -0.80 37.72
C THR A 408 1.15 -0.60 36.70
N LYS A 409 0.80 -0.44 35.42
CA LYS A 409 1.76 -0.17 34.34
C LYS A 409 1.48 1.20 33.73
N ALA A 410 2.49 2.05 33.71
CA ALA A 410 2.43 3.37 33.10
C ALA A 410 2.78 3.27 31.60
N PHE A 411 2.23 4.19 30.80
CA PHE A 411 2.73 4.43 29.46
C PHE A 411 4.20 4.88 29.53
N LEU A 412 5.04 4.32 28.65
CA LEU A 412 6.45 4.67 28.57
C LEU A 412 6.73 5.31 27.21
N PRO A 413 6.83 6.65 27.13
CA PRO A 413 7.17 7.31 25.88
C PRO A 413 8.58 6.92 25.44
N ARG A 414 8.82 6.86 24.14
CA ARG A 414 10.17 6.68 23.62
C ARG A 414 11.13 7.78 24.14
N PRO A 415 12.40 7.45 24.39
CA PRO A 415 13.38 8.44 24.81
C PRO A 415 13.53 9.59 23.80
N LYS A 416 13.72 10.82 24.28
CA LYS A 416 14.00 12.00 23.42
C LYS A 416 15.28 11.84 22.60
N VAL A 417 16.28 11.16 23.14
CA VAL A 417 17.56 10.88 22.47
C VAL A 417 17.60 9.41 22.10
N GLU A 418 17.70 9.12 20.80
CA GLU A 418 17.88 7.76 20.30
C GLU A 418 19.31 7.31 20.67
N GLN A 419 19.45 6.35 21.59
CA GLN A 419 20.72 5.65 21.75
C GLN A 419 21.05 5.01 20.40
N LYS A 420 22.25 5.28 19.85
CA LYS A 420 22.69 4.74 18.56
C LYS A 420 22.49 3.22 18.54
N ARG A 421 21.37 2.76 17.98
CA ARG A 421 21.14 1.34 17.71
C ARG A 421 22.02 0.97 16.52
N ALA A 422 23.19 0.41 16.82
CA ALA A 422 24.06 -0.24 15.83
C ALA A 422 23.31 -1.33 15.03
N GLU A 423 22.16 -1.81 15.53
CA GLU A 423 21.35 -2.87 14.92
C GLU A 423 20.34 -2.41 13.86
N LYS A 424 20.01 -1.10 13.74
CA LYS A 424 19.03 -0.64 12.73
C LYS A 424 19.59 -0.58 11.31
N LYS A 425 20.92 -0.54 11.13
CA LYS A 425 21.52 -0.53 9.77
C LYS A 425 21.27 -1.84 9.01
N PHE A 426 21.18 -2.96 9.71
CA PHE A 426 20.95 -4.26 9.07
C PHE A 426 19.50 -4.46 8.63
N THR A 427 18.53 -3.88 9.33
CA THR A 427 17.10 -4.01 8.98
C THR A 427 16.74 -3.18 7.76
N TYR A 428 17.24 -1.94 7.65
CA TYR A 428 17.01 -1.10 6.46
C TYR A 428 17.76 -1.61 5.22
N LEU A 429 18.99 -2.12 5.38
CA LEU A 429 19.75 -2.70 4.27
C LEU A 429 19.16 -4.05 3.82
N MET A 430 18.64 -4.86 4.74
CA MET A 430 17.86 -6.05 4.38
C MET A 430 16.49 -5.71 3.80
N GLU A 431 15.85 -4.61 4.18
CA GLU A 431 14.62 -4.13 3.54
C GLU A 431 14.88 -3.54 2.15
N GLU A 432 16.03 -2.91 1.89
CA GLU A 432 16.47 -2.50 0.55
C GLU A 432 16.73 -3.73 -0.32
N ILE A 433 17.45 -4.72 0.22
CA ILE A 433 17.62 -6.01 -0.45
C ILE A 433 16.26 -6.68 -0.61
N LEU A 434 15.32 -6.64 0.35
CA LEU A 434 13.99 -7.25 0.21
C LEU A 434 13.02 -6.41 -0.63
N LEU A 435 13.23 -5.13 -0.87
CA LEU A 435 12.47 -4.38 -1.88
C LEU A 435 13.00 -4.74 -3.28
N ASP A 436 14.31 -4.90 -3.45
CA ASP A 436 14.90 -5.37 -4.70
C ASP A 436 14.79 -6.90 -4.90
N VAL A 437 14.63 -7.69 -3.84
CA VAL A 437 14.56 -9.16 -3.85
C VAL A 437 13.13 -9.66 -3.62
N SER A 438 12.21 -8.92 -3.00
CA SER A 438 10.77 -9.27 -3.07
C SER A 438 10.15 -8.81 -4.39
N ILE A 439 10.77 -7.85 -5.07
CA ILE A 439 10.46 -7.48 -6.46
C ILE A 439 11.37 -8.23 -7.46
N GLY A 440 12.51 -8.79 -7.01
CA GLY A 440 13.49 -9.49 -7.85
C GLY A 440 13.81 -10.96 -7.52
N CYS A 441 13.10 -11.63 -6.60
CA CYS A 441 13.17 -13.10 -6.44
C CYS A 441 12.38 -13.76 -7.58
N MET A 442 13.01 -13.74 -8.75
CA MET A 442 13.05 -14.90 -9.62
C MET A 442 14.16 -15.83 -9.12
N PRO A 443 13.89 -17.07 -8.66
CA PRO A 443 14.94 -18.04 -8.50
C PRO A 443 15.34 -18.51 -9.91
N GLY A 444 16.41 -17.95 -10.46
CA GLY A 444 16.81 -18.28 -11.82
C GLY A 444 17.97 -17.46 -12.37
N ARG A 445 19.03 -17.21 -11.58
CA ARG A 445 20.36 -16.90 -12.12
C ARG A 445 21.42 -17.54 -11.25
N THR A 446 21.93 -18.68 -11.71
CA THR A 446 23.23 -19.19 -11.27
C THR A 446 24.27 -18.18 -11.75
N ILE A 447 24.69 -17.27 -10.86
CA ILE A 447 25.92 -16.52 -11.08
C ILE A 447 27.04 -17.45 -10.64
N ALA A 448 27.91 -17.80 -11.58
CA ALA A 448 29.08 -18.63 -11.33
C ALA A 448 29.86 -18.08 -10.14
N ALA A 449 30.05 -18.94 -9.14
CA ALA A 449 30.91 -18.68 -8.02
C ALA A 449 32.35 -18.78 -8.48
N ASP A 450 32.94 -17.69 -8.96
CA ASP A 450 34.38 -17.51 -9.03
C ASP A 450 34.70 -16.01 -8.97
N SER A 451 35.63 -15.65 -8.08
CA SER A 451 36.18 -14.31 -7.81
C SER A 451 35.39 -13.35 -6.90
N TRP A 452 35.24 -13.71 -5.62
CA TRP A 452 35.24 -12.72 -4.53
C TRP A 452 36.20 -13.19 -3.43
N THR A 453 37.43 -12.69 -3.48
CA THR A 453 38.39 -12.76 -2.39
C THR A 453 37.89 -11.86 -1.25
N ALA A 454 37.57 -12.47 -0.12
CA ALA A 454 37.19 -11.76 1.10
C ALA A 454 38.39 -10.96 1.63
N VAL A 455 38.39 -9.64 1.42
CA VAL A 455 39.24 -8.72 2.18
C VAL A 455 38.51 -8.44 3.48
N ASN A 456 39.02 -9.02 4.56
CA ASN A 456 38.50 -8.97 5.91
C ASN A 456 38.88 -7.62 6.56
N PRO A 457 37.96 -6.65 6.79
CA PRO A 457 38.31 -5.39 7.43
C PRO A 457 38.06 -5.50 8.94
N CYS A 458 38.74 -6.45 9.59
CA CYS A 458 38.82 -6.58 11.05
C CYS A 458 40.23 -6.97 11.50
N ALA A 459 41.26 -6.46 10.82
CA ALA A 459 42.64 -6.54 11.27
C ALA A 459 43.28 -5.16 11.05
N ASN A 460 43.11 -4.27 12.03
CA ASN A 460 44.00 -3.13 12.37
C ASN A 460 43.25 -2.15 13.29
N ILE A 461 43.10 -2.55 14.55
CA ILE A 461 43.01 -1.59 15.66
C ILE A 461 44.24 -1.88 16.52
N PRO A 462 45.23 -0.97 16.58
CA PRO A 462 46.33 -1.12 17.52
C PRO A 462 45.79 -0.89 18.94
N CYS A 463 45.77 -1.94 19.75
CA CYS A 463 45.64 -1.84 21.20
C CYS A 463 46.89 -1.13 21.74
N ASN A 464 46.80 0.19 21.93
CA ASN A 464 47.73 0.93 22.78
C ASN A 464 47.39 0.65 24.25
N CYS A 465 47.89 -0.48 24.77
CA CYS A 465 48.13 -0.65 26.19
C CYS A 465 49.63 -0.51 26.40
N SER A 466 50.08 0.68 26.80
CA SER A 466 51.42 0.85 27.34
C SER A 466 51.56 0.04 28.64
N PRO A 467 52.60 -0.79 28.78
CA PRO A 467 52.99 -1.31 30.09
C PRO A 467 53.60 -0.16 30.89
N ALA A 468 53.30 -0.11 32.18
CA ALA A 468 53.96 0.82 33.08
C ALA A 468 55.48 0.51 33.14
N PRO A 469 56.33 1.55 33.28
CA PRO A 469 57.74 1.41 33.63
C PRO A 469 57.91 0.72 35.00
N SER A 470 59.07 0.17 35.35
CA SER A 470 60.44 0.65 35.05
C SER A 470 60.88 0.61 33.59
#